data_AF-A0A6P0MMP5-F1
#
_entry.id   AF-A0A6P0MMP5-F1
#
_cell.length_a   1.000
_cell.length_b   1.000
_cell.length_c   1.000
_cell.angle_alpha   90.00
_cell.angle_beta   90.00
_cell.angle_gamma   90.00
#
_symmetry.space_group_name_H-M   'P 1'
#
loop_
_entity.id
_entity.type
_entity.pdbx_description
1 polymer ?
#
loop_
_entity_poly.entity_id
_entity_poly.type
_entity_poly.pdbx_seq_one_letter_code
_entity_poly.pdbx_strand_id
1 'polypeptide(L)'
;MVTLDTNLIQEYEQLYSTLEIKLDRVDDADRIINKIIENKATYKQIERATAVPWFVIAAIHSLESSLDFTKHLHNGDRLTAKTVRVPAGRPPGNPPFTWNESAIDALEYDGLANWTDWSIAGSCYRIEKYNGWGHRMFHPEVKSPYLWSFSNHYTKGKYVADGIFDPNFVSQQCGAMVLLKRMEQRGLMGFEHLPEHSPVTWLELYRQEEGNAVFPVVAAWATSELIEVIELKNRSTEELADYLRKYPTAKTFHVASPNTPVPPSSSVPTIPPLLNLPTLTRILRWGDKGEDVKALQGALNRLGFNSGAEDGDFGDQTEAAVKAYQLRKGLLVDGEVGPITWQAMGGKFEEMPLPHEVHLKLAYFASVEAAKGLRWNGANSEAEKYLQPLRQIMIELGHIGRIPVHYEWCAAFVTYCCRQVGIDIPDKPQGFDASMALVASWEYWAKQKGYWYPAGTTRPRRGDIVTFDWGGIAGRFNHIGVVRGYQPGSSVVQTAEGNVDNRRTAHKSRSLSLISGIIRIR
;
A
#
# COMPACT_ATOMS: atom_id res chain seq x y z
N MET A 1 4.24 -32.15 18.18
CA MET A 1 3.34 -31.77 17.07
C MET A 1 3.33 -30.25 17.05
N VAL A 2 3.61 -29.61 15.91
CA VAL A 2 3.58 -28.14 15.83
C VAL A 2 2.13 -27.68 16.02
N THR A 3 1.90 -26.70 16.89
CA THR A 3 0.59 -26.13 17.20
C THR A 3 0.58 -24.65 16.85
N LEU A 4 -0.56 -24.13 16.37
CA LEU A 4 -0.75 -22.71 16.13
C LEU A 4 -0.99 -21.97 17.45
N ASP A 5 0.09 -21.76 18.20
CA ASP A 5 0.07 -20.96 19.43
C ASP A 5 0.30 -19.46 19.14
N THR A 6 0.18 -18.63 20.17
CA THR A 6 0.33 -17.17 20.05
C THR A 6 1.66 -16.74 19.44
N ASN A 7 2.75 -17.45 19.73
CA ASN A 7 4.08 -17.10 19.20
C ASN A 7 4.15 -17.40 17.70
N LEU A 8 3.62 -18.55 17.28
CA LEU A 8 3.59 -18.93 15.88
C LEU A 8 2.65 -18.04 15.06
N ILE A 9 1.52 -17.62 15.65
CA ILE A 9 0.62 -16.63 15.04
C ILE A 9 1.38 -15.33 14.77
N GLN A 10 2.02 -14.77 15.79
CA GLN A 10 2.78 -13.52 15.67
C GLN A 10 3.93 -13.63 14.66
N GLU A 11 4.64 -14.76 14.65
CA GLU A 11 5.70 -15.01 13.66
C GLU A 11 5.15 -14.95 12.23
N TYR A 12 4.05 -15.66 11.94
CA TYR A 12 3.47 -15.67 10.60
C TYR A 12 2.92 -14.31 10.17
N GLU A 13 2.24 -13.60 11.07
CA GLU A 13 1.72 -12.25 10.79
C GLU A 13 2.86 -11.26 10.54
N GLN A 14 3.95 -11.35 11.30
CA GLN A 14 5.13 -10.52 11.09
C GLN A 14 5.81 -10.85 9.75
N LEU A 15 6.02 -12.13 9.44
CA LEU A 15 6.61 -12.54 8.16
C LEU A 15 5.74 -12.12 6.97
N TYR A 16 4.41 -12.17 7.09
CA TYR A 16 3.53 -11.75 5.99
C TYR A 16 3.44 -10.22 5.84
N SER A 17 3.43 -9.48 6.95
CA SER A 17 3.40 -8.01 6.93
C SER A 17 4.69 -7.40 6.40
N THR A 18 5.84 -8.04 6.68
CA THR A 18 7.17 -7.62 6.20
C THR A 18 7.62 -8.32 4.91
N LEU A 19 6.73 -9.11 4.29
CA LEU A 19 7.01 -9.81 3.03
C LEU A 19 7.21 -8.81 1.90
N GLU A 20 8.42 -8.79 1.36
CA GLU A 20 8.76 -8.11 0.10
C GLU A 20 9.10 -9.16 -0.95
N ILE A 21 8.42 -9.10 -2.10
CA ILE A 21 8.70 -9.98 -3.23
C ILE A 21 9.96 -9.47 -3.92
N LYS A 22 10.92 -10.36 -4.17
CA LYS A 22 12.14 -9.99 -4.89
C LYS A 22 11.77 -9.46 -6.26
N LEU A 23 12.34 -8.30 -6.62
CA LEU A 23 11.96 -7.55 -7.81
C LEU A 23 12.08 -8.39 -9.10
N ASP A 24 13.12 -9.22 -9.20
CA ASP A 24 13.38 -10.13 -10.32
C ASP A 24 12.40 -11.31 -10.40
N ARG A 25 11.52 -11.49 -9.41
CA ARG A 25 10.55 -12.59 -9.32
C ARG A 25 9.08 -12.15 -9.41
N VAL A 26 8.82 -10.85 -9.49
CA VAL A 26 7.46 -10.31 -9.59
C VAL A 26 6.74 -10.83 -10.83
N ASP A 27 7.41 -10.82 -11.99
CA ASP A 27 6.85 -11.30 -13.25
C ASP A 27 6.56 -12.81 -13.24
N ASP A 28 7.40 -13.60 -12.55
CA ASP A 28 7.18 -15.04 -12.37
C ASP A 28 5.92 -15.29 -11.54
N ALA A 29 5.74 -14.56 -10.43
CA ALA A 29 4.55 -14.64 -9.60
C ALA A 29 3.29 -14.22 -10.36
N ASP A 30 3.36 -13.12 -11.13
CA ASP A 30 2.23 -12.64 -11.91
C ASP A 30 1.80 -13.61 -13.02
N ARG A 31 2.75 -14.30 -13.65
CA ARG A 31 2.46 -15.35 -14.65
C ARG A 31 1.66 -16.51 -14.04
N ILE A 32 2.02 -16.93 -12.83
CA ILE A 32 1.30 -17.98 -12.09
C ILE A 32 -0.11 -17.49 -11.72
N ILE A 33 -0.21 -16.27 -11.19
CA ILE A 33 -1.49 -15.69 -10.77
C ILE A 33 -2.45 -15.51 -11.95
N ASN A 34 -1.97 -15.13 -13.13
CA ASN A 34 -2.82 -15.00 -14.31
C ASN A 34 -3.49 -16.34 -14.65
N LYS A 35 -2.73 -17.44 -14.64
CA LYS A 35 -3.28 -18.80 -14.81
C LYS A 35 -4.26 -19.20 -13.72
N ILE A 36 -4.00 -18.80 -12.47
CA ILE A 36 -4.93 -19.01 -11.36
C ILE A 36 -6.26 -18.29 -11.64
N ILE A 37 -6.21 -17.04 -12.09
CA ILE A 37 -7.41 -16.23 -12.34
C ILE A 37 -8.21 -16.76 -13.52
N GLU A 38 -7.55 -17.21 -14.59
CA GLU A 38 -8.20 -17.90 -15.72
C GLU A 38 -9.03 -19.11 -15.27
N ASN A 39 -8.60 -19.78 -14.19
CA ASN A 39 -9.25 -20.97 -13.64
C ASN A 39 -10.01 -20.70 -12.32
N LYS A 40 -10.24 -19.43 -11.96
CA LYS A 40 -10.85 -19.02 -10.67
C LYS A 40 -12.20 -19.68 -10.42
N ALA A 41 -13.01 -19.86 -11.48
CA ALA A 41 -14.33 -20.49 -11.37
C ALA A 41 -14.22 -21.94 -10.84
N THR A 42 -13.23 -22.70 -11.29
CA THR A 42 -12.98 -24.08 -10.82
C THR A 42 -12.60 -24.07 -9.34
N TYR A 43 -11.68 -23.20 -8.92
CA TYR A 43 -11.32 -23.08 -7.49
C TYR A 43 -12.50 -22.65 -6.62
N LYS A 44 -13.36 -21.75 -7.11
CA LYS A 44 -14.58 -21.31 -6.41
C LYS A 44 -15.60 -22.45 -6.25
N GLN A 45 -15.65 -23.42 -7.16
CA GLN A 45 -16.48 -24.61 -6.97
C GLN A 45 -15.97 -25.46 -5.80
N ILE A 46 -14.65 -25.65 -5.71
CA ILE A 46 -14.05 -26.41 -4.60
C ILE A 46 -14.19 -25.67 -3.28
N GLU A 47 -14.04 -24.35 -3.27
CA GLU A 47 -14.32 -23.51 -2.08
C GLU A 47 -15.75 -23.73 -1.56
N ARG A 48 -16.75 -23.74 -2.44
CA ARG A 48 -18.15 -24.02 -2.04
C ARG A 48 -18.34 -25.42 -1.48
N ALA A 49 -17.59 -26.40 -1.97
CA ALA A 49 -17.70 -27.79 -1.53
C ALA A 49 -16.97 -28.05 -0.21
N THR A 50 -15.90 -27.31 0.08
CA THR A 50 -14.97 -27.62 1.19
C THR A 50 -14.82 -26.51 2.22
N ALA A 51 -15.39 -25.33 1.97
CA ALA A 51 -15.17 -24.09 2.72
C ALA A 51 -13.70 -23.60 2.75
N VAL A 52 -12.78 -24.25 2.03
CA VAL A 52 -11.39 -23.79 1.91
C VAL A 52 -11.33 -22.63 0.91
N PRO A 53 -10.74 -21.46 1.27
CA PRO A 53 -10.72 -20.31 0.38
C PRO A 53 -10.07 -20.62 -0.96
N TRP A 54 -10.70 -20.16 -2.05
CA TRP A 54 -10.26 -20.46 -3.42
C TRP A 54 -8.79 -20.12 -3.68
N PHE A 55 -8.27 -19.07 -3.05
CA PHE A 55 -6.88 -18.62 -3.20
C PHE A 55 -5.89 -19.55 -2.47
N VAL A 56 -6.29 -20.19 -1.37
CA VAL A 56 -5.49 -21.23 -0.69
C VAL A 56 -5.40 -22.46 -1.57
N ILE A 57 -6.54 -22.91 -2.13
CA ILE A 57 -6.61 -24.06 -3.03
C ILE A 57 -5.71 -23.82 -4.26
N ALA A 58 -5.77 -22.63 -4.85
CA ALA A 58 -4.98 -22.27 -6.00
C ALA A 58 -3.46 -22.24 -5.70
N ALA A 59 -3.06 -21.73 -4.54
CA ALA A 59 -1.66 -21.73 -4.12
C ALA A 59 -1.12 -23.15 -3.92
N ILE A 60 -1.88 -24.03 -3.27
CA ILE A 60 -1.56 -25.46 -3.13
C ILE A 60 -1.45 -26.10 -4.52
N HIS A 61 -2.42 -25.86 -5.41
CA HIS A 61 -2.39 -26.42 -6.77
C HIS A 61 -1.16 -25.97 -7.57
N SER A 62 -0.71 -24.72 -7.38
CA SER A 62 0.52 -24.23 -7.98
C SER A 62 1.75 -24.99 -7.48
N LEU A 63 1.77 -25.34 -6.20
CA LEU A 63 2.91 -25.97 -5.56
C LEU A 63 2.98 -27.48 -5.84
N GLU A 64 1.83 -28.16 -5.85
CA GLU A 64 1.75 -29.62 -5.98
C GLU A 64 1.80 -30.12 -7.43
N SER A 65 1.24 -29.35 -8.37
CA SER A 65 1.17 -29.81 -9.76
C SER A 65 1.41 -28.72 -10.80
N SER A 66 1.90 -27.54 -10.41
CA SER A 66 2.13 -26.42 -11.33
C SER A 66 0.87 -25.98 -12.09
N LEU A 67 -0.29 -26.04 -11.41
CA LEU A 67 -1.62 -25.71 -11.96
C LEU A 67 -2.09 -26.66 -13.08
N ASP A 68 -1.58 -27.90 -13.10
CA ASP A 68 -1.94 -28.90 -14.10
C ASP A 68 -3.20 -29.68 -13.67
N PHE A 69 -4.33 -29.32 -14.28
CA PHE A 69 -5.64 -29.93 -14.02
C PHE A 69 -5.75 -31.40 -14.49
N THR A 70 -4.70 -31.98 -15.09
CA THR A 70 -4.64 -33.41 -15.41
C THR A 70 -3.99 -34.26 -14.33
N LYS A 71 -3.59 -33.63 -13.20
CA LYS A 71 -2.92 -34.25 -12.07
C LYS A 71 -3.71 -34.09 -10.77
N HIS A 72 -3.50 -35.02 -9.86
CA HIS A 72 -4.02 -35.00 -8.51
C HIS A 72 -3.49 -33.79 -7.73
N LEU A 73 -4.38 -33.12 -6.99
CA LEU A 73 -3.99 -32.04 -6.08
C LEU A 73 -3.07 -32.54 -4.97
N HIS A 74 -3.20 -33.80 -4.56
CA HIS A 74 -2.42 -34.40 -3.47
C HIS A 74 -0.90 -34.26 -3.62
N ASN A 75 -0.36 -34.60 -4.79
CA ASN A 75 1.08 -34.79 -4.99
C ASN A 75 1.52 -34.77 -6.46
N GLY A 76 0.60 -34.38 -7.37
CA GLY A 76 0.90 -34.24 -8.79
C GLY A 76 0.92 -35.54 -9.62
N ASP A 77 0.52 -36.69 -9.08
CA ASP A 77 0.33 -37.91 -9.90
C ASP A 77 -0.82 -37.72 -10.93
N ARG A 78 -0.83 -38.48 -12.03
CA ARG A 78 -1.86 -38.32 -13.10
C ARG A 78 -3.23 -38.83 -12.66
N LEU A 79 -4.29 -38.10 -13.01
CA LEU A 79 -5.69 -38.46 -12.72
C LEU A 79 -6.17 -39.77 -13.37
N THR A 80 -5.39 -40.34 -14.28
CA THR A 80 -5.68 -41.63 -14.95
C THR A 80 -5.42 -42.86 -14.05
N ALA A 81 -4.87 -42.66 -12.86
CA ALA A 81 -4.59 -43.71 -11.88
C ALA A 81 -4.84 -43.17 -10.46
N LYS A 82 -4.74 -44.02 -9.44
CA LYS A 82 -4.63 -43.53 -8.06
C LYS A 82 -3.22 -43.00 -7.81
N THR A 83 -3.07 -42.14 -6.81
CA THR A 83 -1.76 -41.69 -6.33
C THR A 83 -0.90 -42.89 -5.93
N VAL A 84 0.36 -42.88 -6.35
CA VAL A 84 1.40 -43.83 -5.93
C VAL A 84 2.37 -43.16 -4.97
N ARG A 85 2.56 -41.84 -5.12
CA ARG A 85 3.26 -41.01 -4.15
C ARG A 85 2.38 -40.81 -2.93
N VAL A 86 3.01 -40.48 -1.80
CA VAL A 86 2.30 -40.23 -0.54
C VAL A 86 1.39 -39.00 -0.71
N PRO A 87 0.13 -39.05 -0.26
CA PRO A 87 -0.59 -40.22 0.25
C PRO A 87 -0.98 -41.18 -0.89
N ALA A 88 -0.55 -42.45 -0.80
CA ALA A 88 -0.81 -43.45 -1.84
C ALA A 88 -2.25 -43.99 -1.78
N GLY A 89 -2.80 -44.37 -2.93
CA GLY A 89 -4.11 -45.00 -3.05
C GLY A 89 -5.30 -44.03 -3.04
N ARG A 90 -5.08 -42.75 -3.30
CA ARG A 90 -6.11 -41.69 -3.34
C ARG A 90 -6.43 -41.27 -4.78
N PRO A 91 -7.61 -40.70 -5.04
CA PRO A 91 -8.84 -40.72 -4.22
C PRO A 91 -9.43 -42.14 -4.08
N PRO A 92 -10.38 -42.37 -3.15
CA PRO A 92 -11.18 -43.59 -3.15
C PRO A 92 -12.01 -43.69 -4.46
N GLY A 93 -12.36 -44.90 -4.87
CA GLY A 93 -13.03 -45.16 -6.16
C GLY A 93 -12.11 -45.70 -7.26
N ASN A 94 -12.53 -45.58 -8.52
CA ASN A 94 -11.82 -46.08 -9.70
C ASN A 94 -11.49 -44.93 -10.68
N PRO A 95 -10.29 -44.88 -11.27
CA PRO A 95 -9.92 -43.88 -12.26
C PRO A 95 -10.62 -44.09 -13.62
N PRO A 96 -10.63 -43.09 -14.54
CA PRO A 96 -10.02 -41.77 -14.38
C PRO A 96 -10.84 -40.87 -13.46
N PHE A 97 -10.13 -40.07 -12.66
CA PHE A 97 -10.75 -39.10 -11.75
C PHE A 97 -10.87 -37.73 -12.44
N THR A 98 -11.87 -36.95 -12.03
CA THR A 98 -11.88 -35.51 -12.31
C THR A 98 -10.95 -34.78 -11.36
N TRP A 99 -10.50 -33.59 -11.76
CA TRP A 99 -9.69 -32.75 -10.88
C TRP A 99 -10.46 -32.35 -9.61
N ASN A 100 -11.76 -32.08 -9.73
CA ASN A 100 -12.60 -31.69 -8.59
C ASN A 100 -12.70 -32.79 -7.53
N GLU A 101 -12.90 -34.06 -7.95
CA GLU A 101 -12.90 -35.21 -7.04
C GLU A 101 -11.56 -35.33 -6.30
N SER A 102 -10.45 -35.17 -7.04
CA SER A 102 -9.13 -35.19 -6.41
C SER A 102 -8.88 -34.02 -5.48
N ALA A 103 -9.37 -32.83 -5.81
CA ALA A 103 -9.14 -31.63 -5.01
C ALA A 103 -9.92 -31.70 -3.70
N ILE A 104 -11.19 -32.10 -3.73
CA ILE A 104 -12.01 -32.29 -2.54
C ILE A 104 -11.38 -33.37 -1.64
N ASP A 105 -11.02 -34.52 -2.20
CA ASP A 105 -10.41 -35.62 -1.44
C ASP A 105 -9.07 -35.24 -0.78
N ALA A 106 -8.25 -34.43 -1.45
CA ALA A 106 -7.00 -33.91 -0.90
C ALA A 106 -7.24 -32.95 0.26
N LEU A 107 -8.14 -32.00 0.11
CA LEU A 107 -8.45 -31.01 1.15
C LEU A 107 -9.11 -31.65 2.38
N GLU A 108 -9.92 -32.69 2.19
CA GLU A 108 -10.49 -33.49 3.28
C GLU A 108 -9.44 -34.36 3.97
N TYR A 109 -8.61 -35.07 3.20
CA TYR A 109 -7.55 -35.95 3.73
C TYR A 109 -6.58 -35.20 4.65
N ASP A 110 -6.10 -34.04 4.20
CA ASP A 110 -5.19 -33.21 4.99
C ASP A 110 -5.92 -32.44 6.10
N GLY A 111 -7.26 -32.48 6.13
CA GLY A 111 -8.09 -31.82 7.13
C GLY A 111 -8.13 -30.30 7.00
N LEU A 112 -7.99 -29.78 5.78
CA LEU A 112 -8.21 -28.37 5.45
C LEU A 112 -9.71 -28.05 5.41
N ALA A 113 -10.55 -28.98 4.95
CA ALA A 113 -12.00 -28.80 4.93
C ALA A 113 -12.63 -28.65 6.33
N ASN A 114 -11.96 -29.17 7.36
CA ASN A 114 -12.39 -29.05 8.76
C ASN A 114 -11.78 -27.84 9.49
N TRP A 115 -11.00 -27.03 8.79
CA TRP A 115 -10.30 -25.88 9.34
C TRP A 115 -11.06 -24.58 9.04
N THR A 116 -11.22 -23.74 10.06
CA THR A 116 -12.05 -22.53 9.97
C THR A 116 -11.27 -21.21 10.06
N ASP A 117 -10.06 -21.24 10.62
CA ASP A 117 -9.23 -20.03 10.77
C ASP A 117 -8.43 -19.73 9.50
N TRP A 118 -9.04 -19.02 8.56
CA TRP A 118 -8.36 -18.57 7.34
C TRP A 118 -7.76 -17.16 7.47
N SER A 119 -7.40 -16.75 8.69
CA SER A 119 -6.52 -15.59 8.91
C SER A 119 -5.16 -15.79 8.20
N ILE A 120 -4.33 -14.76 8.19
CA ILE A 120 -2.95 -14.85 7.67
C ILE A 120 -2.19 -16.00 8.37
N ALA A 121 -2.22 -16.02 9.70
CA ALA A 121 -1.53 -17.02 10.50
C ALA A 121 -2.11 -18.42 10.30
N GLY A 122 -3.44 -18.56 10.31
CA GLY A 122 -4.11 -19.83 10.09
C GLY A 122 -3.86 -20.39 8.69
N SER A 123 -3.85 -19.54 7.67
CA SER A 123 -3.50 -19.93 6.30
C SER A 123 -2.04 -20.35 6.17
N CYS A 124 -1.09 -19.59 6.73
CA CYS A 124 0.32 -19.97 6.75
C CYS A 124 0.51 -21.34 7.42
N TYR A 125 -0.10 -21.52 8.59
CA TYR A 125 -0.04 -22.76 9.36
C TYR A 125 -0.55 -23.96 8.57
N ARG A 126 -1.72 -23.83 7.93
CA ARG A 126 -2.33 -24.92 7.17
C ARG A 126 -1.59 -25.26 5.89
N ILE A 127 -1.09 -24.26 5.16
CA ILE A 127 -0.32 -24.48 3.94
C ILE A 127 1.06 -25.07 4.26
N GLU A 128 1.73 -24.61 5.33
CA GLU A 128 2.99 -25.22 5.76
C GLU A 128 2.80 -26.67 6.21
N LYS A 129 1.71 -26.94 6.96
CA LYS A 129 1.35 -28.30 7.36
C LYS A 129 1.11 -29.21 6.16
N TYR A 130 0.50 -28.70 5.10
CA TYR A 130 0.23 -29.45 3.87
C TYR A 130 1.52 -30.00 3.24
N ASN A 131 2.56 -29.17 3.14
CA ASN A 131 3.88 -29.61 2.70
C ASN A 131 4.62 -30.45 3.75
N GLY A 132 4.43 -30.14 5.03
CA GLY A 132 5.04 -30.81 6.16
C GLY A 132 6.04 -29.95 6.94
N TRP A 133 6.24 -30.32 8.20
CA TRP A 133 6.97 -29.53 9.22
C TRP A 133 8.51 -29.62 9.15
N GLY A 134 9.08 -30.23 8.12
CA GLY A 134 10.51 -30.55 8.06
C GLY A 134 11.42 -29.35 8.33
N HIS A 135 11.20 -28.22 7.64
CA HIS A 135 11.97 -26.99 7.86
C HIS A 135 11.84 -26.51 9.30
N ARG A 136 10.62 -26.40 9.83
CA ARG A 136 10.40 -25.89 11.19
C ARG A 136 11.00 -26.78 12.27
N MET A 137 11.01 -28.10 12.07
CA MET A 137 11.49 -29.06 13.07
C MET A 137 13.00 -29.27 13.03
N PHE A 138 13.62 -29.22 11.86
CA PHE A 138 15.01 -29.62 11.67
C PHE A 138 15.92 -28.52 11.12
N HIS A 139 15.35 -27.48 10.50
CA HIS A 139 16.06 -26.34 9.90
C HIS A 139 15.36 -25.00 10.19
N PRO A 140 15.09 -24.64 11.46
CA PRO A 140 14.32 -23.45 11.82
C PRO A 140 14.97 -22.13 11.39
N GLU A 141 16.28 -22.15 11.09
CA GLU A 141 17.03 -21.06 10.51
C GLU A 141 16.63 -20.74 9.06
N VAL A 142 16.01 -21.69 8.35
CA VAL A 142 15.52 -21.52 6.98
C VAL A 142 14.00 -21.46 6.96
N LYS A 143 13.44 -20.30 6.62
CA LYS A 143 11.98 -20.18 6.39
C LYS A 143 11.59 -21.04 5.20
N SER A 144 10.53 -21.84 5.37
CA SER A 144 10.12 -22.84 4.37
C SER A 144 9.95 -22.20 2.98
N PRO A 145 10.69 -22.64 1.95
CA PRO A 145 10.50 -22.17 0.58
C PRO A 145 9.10 -22.42 0.05
N TYR A 146 8.38 -23.41 0.60
CA TYR A 146 6.99 -23.70 0.24
C TYR A 146 6.06 -22.50 0.50
N LEU A 147 6.34 -21.71 1.55
CA LEU A 147 5.62 -20.48 1.84
C LEU A 147 6.32 -19.24 1.26
N TRP A 148 7.65 -19.14 1.41
CA TRP A 148 8.36 -17.86 1.33
C TRP A 148 9.35 -17.74 0.15
N SER A 149 9.50 -18.78 -0.67
CA SER A 149 10.38 -18.69 -1.85
C SER A 149 9.95 -17.55 -2.76
N PHE A 150 10.92 -16.77 -3.25
CA PHE A 150 10.79 -15.50 -3.98
C PHE A 150 10.59 -14.24 -3.12
N SER A 151 10.62 -14.33 -1.79
CA SER A 151 10.62 -13.14 -0.91
C SER A 151 11.96 -12.84 -0.25
N ASN A 152 12.07 -11.65 0.35
CA ASN A 152 13.14 -11.25 1.27
C ASN A 152 13.37 -12.23 2.43
N HIS A 153 12.39 -13.08 2.80
CA HIS A 153 12.52 -14.05 3.90
C HIS A 153 13.16 -15.38 3.49
N TYR A 154 13.40 -15.62 2.20
CA TYR A 154 14.02 -16.86 1.72
C TYR A 154 15.23 -16.59 0.81
N THR A 155 16.33 -17.29 1.09
CA THR A 155 17.54 -17.22 0.26
C THR A 155 17.89 -18.56 -0.37
N LYS A 156 18.08 -19.61 0.46
CA LYS A 156 18.46 -20.97 0.04
C LYS A 156 18.18 -21.97 1.17
N GLY A 157 18.30 -23.26 0.87
CA GLY A 157 17.95 -24.37 1.76
C GLY A 157 16.60 -24.95 1.37
N LYS A 158 16.54 -26.23 1.01
CA LYS A 158 15.29 -26.90 0.62
C LYS A 158 15.39 -28.42 0.80
N TYR A 159 14.28 -29.06 1.18
CA TYR A 159 14.10 -30.50 0.98
C TYR A 159 13.90 -30.80 -0.51
N VAL A 160 14.90 -31.41 -1.15
CA VAL A 160 14.88 -31.75 -2.58
C VAL A 160 14.21 -33.11 -2.86
N ALA A 161 14.10 -33.93 -1.82
CA ALA A 161 13.30 -35.16 -1.78
C ALA A 161 12.89 -35.43 -0.32
N ASP A 162 12.01 -36.40 -0.11
CA ASP A 162 11.55 -36.78 1.22
C ASP A 162 12.72 -37.11 2.15
N GLY A 163 12.85 -36.34 3.24
CA GLY A 163 13.93 -36.48 4.21
C GLY A 163 15.32 -35.99 3.76
N ILE A 164 15.48 -35.49 2.53
CA ILE A 164 16.77 -35.03 1.98
C ILE A 164 16.78 -33.50 1.89
N PHE A 165 17.42 -32.86 2.86
CA PHE A 165 17.65 -31.40 2.87
C PHE A 165 18.99 -31.03 2.22
N ASP A 166 18.96 -30.08 1.29
CA ASP A 166 20.14 -29.44 0.73
C ASP A 166 20.20 -27.96 1.18
N PRO A 167 21.19 -27.56 1.99
CA PRO A 167 21.32 -26.19 2.50
C PRO A 167 21.70 -25.16 1.43
N ASN A 168 22.19 -25.61 0.27
CA ASN A 168 22.64 -24.75 -0.82
C ASN A 168 21.64 -24.65 -1.97
N PHE A 169 20.63 -25.53 -1.99
CA PHE A 169 19.61 -25.49 -3.03
C PHE A 169 18.74 -24.23 -2.94
N VAL A 170 18.53 -23.57 -4.07
CA VAL A 170 17.65 -22.39 -4.17
C VAL A 170 16.37 -22.80 -4.90
N SER A 171 15.24 -22.73 -4.18
CA SER A 171 13.94 -23.00 -4.78
C SER A 171 13.67 -22.08 -5.99
N GLN A 172 13.29 -22.69 -7.12
CA GLN A 172 12.83 -21.97 -8.31
C GLN A 172 11.30 -21.91 -8.39
N GLN A 173 10.61 -22.37 -7.35
CA GLN A 173 9.16 -22.37 -7.26
C GLN A 173 8.72 -21.18 -6.39
N CYS A 174 7.69 -20.46 -6.83
CA CYS A 174 7.10 -19.36 -6.06
C CYS A 174 6.37 -19.90 -4.83
N GLY A 175 6.65 -19.36 -3.64
CA GLY A 175 6.00 -19.78 -2.40
C GLY A 175 4.55 -19.33 -2.31
N ALA A 176 3.73 -20.08 -1.57
CA ALA A 176 2.31 -19.78 -1.42
C ALA A 176 2.05 -18.36 -0.88
N MET A 177 2.78 -17.92 0.14
CA MET A 177 2.55 -16.60 0.74
C MET A 177 3.00 -15.47 -0.17
N VAL A 178 3.97 -15.72 -1.05
CA VAL A 178 4.34 -14.78 -2.12
C VAL A 178 3.20 -14.64 -3.14
N LEU A 179 2.57 -15.77 -3.54
CA LEU A 179 1.40 -15.74 -4.42
C LEU A 179 0.23 -14.98 -3.76
N LEU A 180 -0.08 -15.28 -2.49
CA LEU A 180 -1.18 -14.65 -1.76
C LEU A 180 -0.91 -13.15 -1.56
N LYS A 181 0.31 -12.76 -1.18
CA LYS A 181 0.70 -11.35 -1.06
C LYS A 181 0.59 -10.61 -2.38
N ARG A 182 1.02 -11.22 -3.48
CA ARG A 182 0.91 -10.60 -4.80
C ARG A 182 -0.55 -10.50 -5.25
N MET A 183 -1.38 -11.51 -4.98
CA MET A 183 -2.82 -11.45 -5.25
C MET A 183 -3.53 -10.36 -4.43
N GLU A 184 -3.14 -10.19 -3.15
CA GLU A 184 -3.60 -9.10 -2.28
C GLU A 184 -3.20 -7.72 -2.84
N GLN A 185 -1.92 -7.54 -3.19
CA GLN A 185 -1.42 -6.31 -3.82
C GLN A 185 -2.16 -5.97 -5.13
N ARG A 186 -2.59 -7.01 -5.87
CA ARG A 186 -3.39 -6.89 -7.10
C ARG A 186 -4.90 -6.76 -6.85
N GLY A 187 -5.34 -6.75 -5.59
CA GLY A 187 -6.77 -6.66 -5.23
C GLY A 187 -7.61 -7.86 -5.66
N LEU A 188 -7.00 -9.02 -5.93
CA LEU A 188 -7.69 -10.22 -6.41
C LEU A 188 -8.32 -11.04 -5.27
N MET A 189 -7.79 -10.86 -4.08
CA MET A 189 -8.25 -11.39 -2.79
C MET A 189 -7.90 -10.40 -1.68
N GLY A 190 -8.50 -10.59 -0.52
CA GLY A 190 -8.02 -10.09 0.76
C GLY A 190 -8.18 -11.21 1.77
N PHE A 191 -7.30 -11.27 2.77
CA PHE A 191 -7.64 -12.03 3.96
C PHE A 191 -8.83 -11.34 4.61
N GLU A 192 -9.86 -12.09 4.99
CA GLU A 192 -10.90 -11.57 5.87
C GLU A 192 -10.18 -11.03 7.11
N HIS A 193 -9.98 -9.72 7.13
CA HIS A 193 -9.54 -9.04 8.32
C HIS A 193 -10.62 -9.30 9.35
N LEU A 194 -10.24 -9.77 10.55
CA LEU A 194 -10.92 -9.30 11.75
C LEU A 194 -11.08 -7.79 11.55
N PRO A 195 -12.33 -7.29 11.46
CA PRO A 195 -12.60 -6.10 10.66
C PRO A 195 -11.76 -4.92 11.14
N GLU A 196 -11.17 -4.20 10.19
CA GLU A 196 -10.60 -2.85 10.40
C GLU A 196 -11.66 -1.83 10.84
N HIS A 197 -12.94 -2.23 10.96
CA HIS A 197 -14.00 -1.43 11.54
C HIS A 197 -14.21 -1.83 13.00
N SER A 198 -14.58 -0.84 13.82
CA SER A 198 -15.03 -1.11 15.19
C SER A 198 -16.12 -2.19 15.18
N PRO A 199 -16.21 -3.07 16.19
CA PRO A 199 -17.24 -4.11 16.21
C PRO A 199 -18.62 -3.46 16.11
N VAL A 200 -19.52 -4.05 15.30
CA VAL A 200 -20.92 -3.61 15.26
C VAL A 200 -21.48 -3.73 16.67
N THR A 201 -21.87 -2.59 17.26
CA THR A 201 -22.33 -2.52 18.65
C THR A 201 -23.85 -2.51 18.73
N TRP A 202 -24.54 -2.09 17.67
CA TRP A 202 -26.00 -2.06 17.61
C TRP A 202 -26.52 -2.14 16.17
N LEU A 203 -27.78 -2.57 16.04
CA LEU A 203 -28.54 -2.62 14.79
C LEU A 203 -29.74 -1.68 14.88
N GLU A 204 -30.18 -1.14 13.74
CA GLU A 204 -31.35 -0.29 13.67
C GLU A 204 -32.30 -0.69 12.54
N LEU A 205 -33.58 -0.84 12.88
CA LEU A 205 -34.64 -1.22 11.97
C LEU A 205 -35.40 0.01 11.49
N TYR A 206 -35.46 0.18 10.19
CA TYR A 206 -36.18 1.24 9.51
C TYR A 206 -37.39 0.67 8.78
N ARG A 207 -38.41 1.52 8.62
CA ARG A 207 -39.57 1.27 7.78
C ARG A 207 -39.35 1.95 6.44
N GLN A 208 -39.27 1.17 5.36
CA GLN A 208 -39.13 1.69 3.99
C GLN A 208 -40.45 1.53 3.23
N GLU A 209 -40.86 2.60 2.54
CA GLU A 209 -42.01 2.62 1.63
C GLU A 209 -41.52 2.81 0.20
N GLU A 210 -41.94 1.92 -0.70
CA GLU A 210 -41.61 2.00 -2.13
C GLU A 210 -42.88 1.69 -2.94
N GLY A 211 -43.53 2.74 -3.46
CA GLY A 211 -44.87 2.60 -4.06
C GLY A 211 -45.90 2.12 -3.05
N ASN A 212 -46.54 0.98 -3.32
CA ASN A 212 -47.50 0.35 -2.40
C ASN A 212 -46.85 -0.69 -1.45
N ALA A 213 -45.54 -0.93 -1.56
CA ALA A 213 -44.83 -1.90 -0.74
C ALA A 213 -44.26 -1.24 0.52
N VAL A 214 -44.47 -1.88 1.67
CA VAL A 214 -43.87 -1.49 2.96
C VAL A 214 -43.02 -2.67 3.43
N PHE A 215 -41.72 -2.45 3.67
CA PHE A 215 -40.82 -3.50 4.13
C PHE A 215 -39.76 -2.98 5.10
N PRO A 216 -39.20 -3.85 5.97
CA PRO A 216 -38.16 -3.45 6.89
C PRO A 216 -36.78 -3.36 6.22
N VAL A 217 -35.96 -2.44 6.70
CA VAL A 217 -34.54 -2.30 6.36
C VAL A 217 -33.73 -2.27 7.64
N VAL A 218 -32.61 -3.00 7.70
CA VAL A 218 -31.74 -3.02 8.88
C VAL A 218 -30.40 -2.38 8.55
N ALA A 219 -29.99 -1.41 9.36
CA ALA A 219 -28.65 -0.83 9.34
C ALA A 219 -27.81 -1.41 10.49
N ALA A 220 -26.55 -1.74 10.20
CA ALA A 220 -25.57 -2.17 11.18
C ALA A 220 -24.58 -1.04 11.49
N TRP A 221 -24.39 -0.75 12.78
CA TRP A 221 -23.61 0.38 13.24
C TRP A 221 -22.47 -0.03 14.17
N ALA A 222 -21.29 0.55 13.95
CA ALA A 222 -20.17 0.47 14.86
C ALA A 222 -19.95 1.85 15.48
N THR A 223 -20.38 2.02 16.74
CA THR A 223 -20.47 3.36 17.37
C THR A 223 -21.36 4.30 16.55
N SER A 224 -20.77 5.25 15.80
CA SER A 224 -21.45 6.19 14.89
C SER A 224 -21.18 5.94 13.39
N GLU A 225 -20.42 4.89 13.05
CA GLU A 225 -20.10 4.52 11.67
C GLU A 225 -21.12 3.51 11.13
N LEU A 226 -21.67 3.77 9.94
CA LEU A 226 -22.56 2.84 9.23
C LEU A 226 -21.72 1.76 8.53
N ILE A 227 -21.92 0.51 8.93
CA ILE A 227 -21.17 -0.63 8.40
C ILE A 227 -21.89 -1.28 7.22
N GLU A 228 -23.21 -1.47 7.33
CA GLU A 228 -23.99 -2.14 6.30
C GLU A 228 -25.48 -1.76 6.39
N VAL A 229 -26.19 -1.77 5.26
CA VAL A 229 -27.65 -1.62 5.19
C VAL A 229 -28.22 -2.78 4.37
N ILE A 230 -29.19 -3.50 4.92
CA ILE A 230 -29.84 -4.63 4.26
C ILE A 230 -31.36 -4.43 4.22
N GLU A 231 -31.93 -4.53 3.02
CA GLU A 231 -33.37 -4.64 2.83
C GLU A 231 -33.86 -6.07 3.09
N LEU A 232 -34.91 -6.20 3.89
CA LEU A 232 -35.52 -7.48 4.25
C LEU A 232 -36.76 -7.79 3.39
N LYS A 233 -36.86 -7.21 2.19
CA LYS A 233 -37.95 -7.46 1.24
C LYS A 233 -37.98 -8.95 0.89
N ASN A 234 -39.09 -9.63 1.19
CA ASN A 234 -39.31 -11.05 0.90
C ASN A 234 -38.30 -12.04 1.51
N ARG A 235 -37.62 -11.68 2.62
CA ARG A 235 -36.67 -12.59 3.29
C ARG A 235 -37.34 -13.48 4.33
N SER A 236 -36.84 -14.70 4.47
CA SER A 236 -37.28 -15.69 5.46
C SER A 236 -36.81 -15.35 6.88
N THR A 237 -37.44 -15.96 7.89
CA THR A 237 -37.05 -15.79 9.31
C THR A 237 -35.64 -16.33 9.56
N GLU A 238 -35.24 -17.37 8.83
CA GLU A 238 -33.92 -17.99 8.88
C GLU A 238 -32.82 -17.08 8.33
N GLU A 239 -33.05 -16.41 7.20
CA GLU A 239 -32.11 -15.43 6.63
C GLU A 239 -31.91 -14.21 7.53
N LEU A 240 -32.97 -13.78 8.23
CA LEU A 240 -32.86 -12.74 9.25
C LEU A 240 -32.03 -13.22 10.44
N ALA A 241 -32.25 -14.45 10.91
CA ALA A 241 -31.47 -15.03 12.00
C ALA A 241 -29.98 -15.16 11.63
N ASP A 242 -29.67 -15.58 10.40
CA ASP A 242 -28.30 -15.65 9.89
C ASP A 242 -27.65 -14.27 9.77
N TYR A 243 -28.41 -13.27 9.32
CA TYR A 243 -27.95 -11.88 9.32
C TYR A 243 -27.64 -11.38 10.73
N LEU A 244 -28.48 -11.66 11.71
CA LEU A 244 -28.24 -11.28 13.11
C LEU A 244 -27.01 -12.01 13.68
N ARG A 245 -26.81 -13.28 13.32
CA ARG A 245 -25.63 -14.07 13.73
C ARG A 245 -24.32 -13.53 13.14
N LYS A 246 -24.36 -12.84 12.01
CA LYS A 246 -23.19 -12.12 11.42
C LYS A 246 -22.58 -11.11 12.39
N TYR A 247 -23.39 -10.54 13.29
CA TYR A 247 -22.98 -9.48 14.21
C TYR A 247 -23.19 -9.89 15.68
N PRO A 248 -22.42 -10.86 16.21
CA PRO A 248 -22.60 -11.38 17.57
C PRO A 248 -22.30 -10.33 18.67
N THR A 249 -21.65 -9.22 18.31
CA THR A 249 -21.32 -8.11 19.21
C THR A 249 -22.42 -7.04 19.27
N ALA A 250 -23.43 -7.11 18.41
CA ALA A 250 -24.54 -6.17 18.39
C ALA A 250 -25.49 -6.47 19.57
N LYS A 251 -25.26 -5.81 20.70
CA LYS A 251 -26.02 -6.07 21.94
C LYS A 251 -27.35 -5.34 22.00
N THR A 252 -27.57 -4.39 21.11
CA THR A 252 -28.76 -3.53 21.11
C THR A 252 -29.40 -3.50 19.73
N PHE A 253 -30.73 -3.58 19.71
CA PHE A 253 -31.55 -3.48 18.51
C PHE A 253 -32.52 -2.31 18.68
N HIS A 254 -32.43 -1.32 17.80
CA HIS A 254 -33.29 -0.13 17.83
C HIS A 254 -34.31 -0.19 16.69
N VAL A 255 -35.46 0.43 16.90
CA VAL A 255 -36.45 0.68 15.84
C VAL A 255 -36.48 2.18 15.60
N ALA A 256 -36.17 2.59 14.38
CA ALA A 256 -36.19 3.98 13.99
C ALA A 256 -37.62 4.55 14.08
N SER A 257 -37.72 5.87 14.30
CA SER A 257 -39.01 6.54 14.31
C SER A 257 -39.68 6.47 12.92
N PRO A 258 -41.02 6.53 12.82
CA PRO A 258 -41.77 6.24 11.58
C PRO A 258 -41.38 7.03 10.32
N ASN A 259 -40.73 8.19 10.48
CA ASN A 259 -40.33 9.09 9.39
C ASN A 259 -38.81 9.23 9.24
N THR A 260 -38.00 8.43 9.94
CA THR A 260 -36.54 8.48 9.80
C THR A 260 -36.13 7.89 8.45
N PRO A 261 -35.40 8.64 7.59
CA PRO A 261 -34.94 8.11 6.31
C PRO A 261 -33.88 7.02 6.51
N VAL A 262 -33.95 5.97 5.69
CA VAL A 262 -32.95 4.90 5.67
C VAL A 262 -31.59 5.46 5.24
N PRO A 263 -30.48 5.11 5.92
CA PRO A 263 -29.14 5.50 5.50
C PRO A 263 -28.84 4.96 4.09
N PRO A 264 -28.15 5.71 3.23
CA PRO A 264 -27.91 5.28 1.85
C PRO A 264 -27.09 3.99 1.81
N SER A 265 -27.68 2.95 1.22
CA SER A 265 -27.02 1.67 0.96
C SER A 265 -25.80 1.90 0.08
N SER A 266 -24.60 1.66 0.60
CA SER A 266 -23.41 1.63 -0.24
C SER A 266 -23.59 0.53 -1.29
N SER A 267 -23.70 0.93 -2.55
CA SER A 267 -23.89 0.03 -3.69
C SER A 267 -22.83 -1.07 -3.70
N VAL A 268 -23.30 -2.31 -3.87
CA VAL A 268 -22.50 -3.52 -4.15
C VAL A 268 -21.35 -3.18 -5.12
N PRO A 269 -20.07 -3.47 -4.79
CA PRO A 269 -19.00 -3.34 -5.77
C PRO A 269 -19.24 -4.35 -6.89
N THR A 270 -19.64 -3.84 -8.06
CA THR A 270 -19.53 -4.58 -9.32
C THR A 270 -18.05 -4.89 -9.51
N ILE A 271 -17.67 -6.15 -9.74
CA ILE A 271 -16.29 -6.52 -10.07
C ILE A 271 -15.87 -5.67 -11.27
N PRO A 272 -14.94 -4.71 -11.15
CA PRO A 272 -14.54 -3.91 -12.29
C PRO A 272 -13.86 -4.84 -13.30
N PRO A 273 -14.12 -4.71 -14.61
CA PRO A 273 -13.20 -5.24 -15.59
C PRO A 273 -11.79 -4.71 -15.28
N LEU A 274 -10.76 -5.55 -15.49
CA LEU A 274 -9.35 -5.18 -15.32
C LEU A 274 -9.13 -3.76 -15.83
N LEU A 275 -8.72 -2.88 -14.92
CA LEU A 275 -8.42 -1.49 -15.19
C LEU A 275 -7.25 -1.48 -16.19
N ASN A 276 -7.54 -1.33 -17.49
CA ASN A 276 -6.54 -1.19 -18.53
C ASN A 276 -5.95 0.23 -18.44
N LEU A 277 -5.09 0.42 -17.43
CA LEU A 277 -4.49 1.70 -17.10
C LEU A 277 -3.37 2.04 -18.11
N PRO A 278 -3.33 3.28 -18.61
CA PRO A 278 -2.23 3.71 -19.46
C PRO A 278 -0.91 3.68 -18.67
N THR A 279 0.19 3.60 -19.41
CA THR A 279 1.51 3.80 -18.82
C THR A 279 1.68 5.28 -18.53
N LEU A 280 1.91 5.64 -17.26
CA LEU A 280 2.23 7.02 -16.92
C LEU A 280 3.70 7.30 -17.23
N THR A 281 3.93 8.46 -17.83
CA THR A 281 5.27 9.00 -18.09
C THR A 281 5.60 10.15 -17.13
N ARG A 282 4.67 10.58 -16.26
CA ARG A 282 4.87 11.69 -15.32
C ARG A 282 4.08 11.46 -14.03
N ILE A 283 4.52 12.12 -12.95
CA ILE A 283 3.75 12.18 -11.70
C ILE A 283 2.55 13.10 -11.90
N LEU A 284 1.34 12.57 -11.68
CA LEU A 284 0.10 13.35 -11.69
C LEU A 284 -0.14 13.99 -10.32
N ARG A 285 -0.56 15.24 -10.31
CA ARG A 285 -0.85 15.99 -9.07
C ARG A 285 -1.95 17.03 -9.33
N TRP A 286 -2.43 17.63 -8.25
CA TRP A 286 -3.35 18.75 -8.32
C TRP A 286 -2.89 19.87 -9.28
N GLY A 287 -3.78 20.31 -10.15
CA GLY A 287 -3.56 21.28 -11.22
C GLY A 287 -3.10 20.67 -12.56
N ASP A 288 -2.67 19.41 -12.58
CA ASP A 288 -2.34 18.73 -13.84
C ASP A 288 -3.59 18.48 -14.68
N LYS A 289 -3.41 18.46 -16.01
CA LYS A 289 -4.48 18.22 -16.97
C LYS A 289 -4.07 17.17 -18.02
N GLY A 290 -5.02 16.39 -18.52
CA GLY A 290 -4.81 15.50 -19.66
C GLY A 290 -5.50 14.13 -19.58
N GLU A 291 -5.31 13.31 -20.61
CA GLU A 291 -5.89 11.97 -20.70
C GLU A 291 -5.38 11.01 -19.61
N ASP A 292 -4.16 11.24 -19.11
CA ASP A 292 -3.58 10.51 -17.99
C ASP A 292 -4.28 10.82 -16.66
N VAL A 293 -4.64 12.10 -16.42
CA VAL A 293 -5.47 12.53 -15.29
C VAL A 293 -6.87 11.95 -15.39
N LYS A 294 -7.45 11.95 -16.59
CA LYS A 294 -8.77 11.38 -16.85
C LYS A 294 -8.79 9.88 -16.56
N ALA A 295 -7.75 9.16 -16.99
CA ALA A 295 -7.58 7.75 -16.69
C ALA A 295 -7.45 7.49 -15.18
N LEU A 296 -6.71 8.34 -14.45
CA LEU A 296 -6.62 8.29 -12.99
C LEU A 296 -7.97 8.51 -12.32
N GLN A 297 -8.72 9.55 -12.70
CA GLN A 297 -10.05 9.82 -12.15
C GLN A 297 -10.98 8.63 -12.35
N GLY A 298 -11.00 8.04 -13.55
CA GLY A 298 -11.78 6.84 -13.80
C GLY A 298 -11.33 5.64 -12.98
N ALA A 299 -10.03 5.50 -12.71
CA ALA A 299 -9.51 4.46 -11.82
C ALA A 299 -9.96 4.65 -10.38
N LEU A 300 -9.82 5.85 -9.84
CA LEU A 300 -10.26 6.20 -8.49
C LEU A 300 -11.77 5.96 -8.34
N ASN A 301 -12.59 6.44 -9.28
CA ASN A 301 -14.04 6.27 -9.24
C ASN A 301 -14.44 4.79 -9.29
N ARG A 302 -13.81 3.99 -10.17
CA ARG A 302 -14.03 2.53 -10.23
C ARG A 302 -13.59 1.79 -8.96
N LEU A 303 -12.61 2.32 -8.25
CA LEU A 303 -12.11 1.79 -6.98
C LEU A 303 -12.89 2.32 -5.77
N GLY A 304 -13.93 3.13 -5.98
CA GLY A 304 -14.79 3.66 -4.91
C GLY A 304 -14.28 4.96 -4.28
N PHE A 305 -13.25 5.59 -4.83
CA PHE A 305 -12.73 6.88 -4.38
C PHE A 305 -13.28 7.99 -5.28
N ASN A 306 -14.24 8.75 -4.76
CA ASN A 306 -14.92 9.80 -5.54
C ASN A 306 -13.95 10.94 -5.93
N SER A 307 -13.47 10.89 -7.17
CA SER A 307 -12.54 11.87 -7.75
C SER A 307 -13.22 12.99 -8.53
N GLY A 308 -14.55 12.99 -8.59
CA GLY A 308 -15.35 13.89 -9.43
C GLY A 308 -15.60 13.34 -10.84
N ALA A 309 -15.91 14.24 -11.78
CA ALA A 309 -16.06 13.89 -13.19
C ALA A 309 -14.71 13.45 -13.77
N GLU A 310 -14.73 12.50 -14.71
CA GLU A 310 -13.54 12.11 -15.50
C GLU A 310 -13.27 13.16 -16.59
N ASP A 311 -13.00 14.39 -16.18
CA ASP A 311 -12.80 15.55 -17.05
C ASP A 311 -11.34 15.78 -17.45
N GLY A 312 -10.41 15.04 -16.84
CA GLY A 312 -8.98 15.20 -17.07
C GLY A 312 -8.37 16.39 -16.36
N ASP A 313 -9.08 17.03 -15.42
CA ASP A 313 -8.59 18.13 -14.59
C ASP A 313 -8.37 17.67 -13.16
N PHE A 314 -7.10 17.63 -12.71
CA PHE A 314 -6.77 17.15 -11.38
C PHE A 314 -7.08 18.23 -10.34
N GLY A 315 -8.33 18.32 -9.91
CA GLY A 315 -8.80 19.30 -8.92
C GLY A 315 -8.82 18.80 -7.48
N ASP A 316 -9.45 19.57 -6.58
CA ASP A 316 -9.54 19.25 -5.14
C ASP A 316 -10.19 17.89 -4.86
N GLN A 317 -11.23 17.54 -5.64
CA GLN A 317 -11.91 16.25 -5.50
C GLN A 317 -11.00 15.08 -5.91
N THR A 318 -10.27 15.23 -7.01
CA THR A 318 -9.30 14.21 -7.45
C THR A 318 -8.16 14.06 -6.45
N GLU A 319 -7.64 15.15 -5.89
CA GLU A 319 -6.62 15.10 -4.84
C GLU A 319 -7.13 14.43 -3.56
N ALA A 320 -8.35 14.74 -3.13
CA ALA A 320 -8.98 14.08 -1.98
C ALA A 320 -9.15 12.58 -2.22
N ALA A 321 -9.58 12.17 -3.42
CA ALA A 321 -9.70 10.77 -3.81
C ALA A 321 -8.35 10.06 -3.85
N VAL A 322 -7.29 10.70 -4.37
CA VAL A 322 -5.92 10.15 -4.33
C VAL A 322 -5.45 9.98 -2.89
N LYS A 323 -5.63 10.98 -2.03
CA LYS A 323 -5.25 10.89 -0.61
C LYS A 323 -6.01 9.78 0.10
N ALA A 324 -7.32 9.64 -0.16
CA ALA A 324 -8.13 8.57 0.39
C ALA A 324 -7.67 7.19 -0.10
N TYR A 325 -7.33 7.07 -1.40
CA TYR A 325 -6.77 5.86 -1.99
C TYR A 325 -5.42 5.49 -1.36
N GLN A 326 -4.51 6.46 -1.27
CA GLN A 326 -3.19 6.27 -0.66
C GLN A 326 -3.32 5.84 0.81
N LEU A 327 -4.20 6.49 1.58
CA LEU A 327 -4.49 6.13 2.96
C LEU A 327 -5.00 4.69 3.06
N ARG A 328 -5.98 4.32 2.22
CA ARG A 328 -6.55 2.97 2.18
C ARG A 328 -5.54 1.90 1.77
N LYS A 329 -4.49 2.25 1.03
CA LYS A 329 -3.44 1.35 0.56
C LYS A 329 -2.17 1.37 1.43
N GLY A 330 -2.16 2.12 2.54
CA GLY A 330 -0.98 2.25 3.40
C GLY A 330 0.20 2.94 2.70
N LEU A 331 -0.09 3.72 1.66
CA LEU A 331 0.91 4.52 0.95
C LEU A 331 1.10 5.86 1.67
N LEU A 332 2.16 6.56 1.29
CA LEU A 332 2.30 7.96 1.67
C LEU A 332 1.09 8.76 1.15
N VAL A 333 0.41 9.46 2.05
CA VAL A 333 -0.76 10.28 1.75
C VAL A 333 -0.32 11.69 1.37
N ASP A 334 0.10 11.87 0.12
CA ASP A 334 0.60 13.14 -0.41
C ASP A 334 -0.27 13.78 -1.49
N GLY A 335 -1.29 13.07 -1.99
CA GLY A 335 -2.16 13.56 -3.07
C GLY A 335 -1.50 13.56 -4.45
N GLU A 336 -0.30 12.98 -4.61
CA GLU A 336 0.38 12.84 -5.89
C GLU A 336 0.41 11.38 -6.35
N VAL A 337 0.20 11.14 -7.63
CA VAL A 337 0.24 9.81 -8.24
C VAL A 337 1.56 9.63 -8.96
N GLY A 338 2.54 9.15 -8.20
CA GLY A 338 3.84 8.70 -8.72
C GLY A 338 3.88 7.19 -9.00
N PRO A 339 5.07 6.62 -9.31
CA PRO A 339 5.22 5.21 -9.67
C PRO A 339 4.60 4.27 -8.65
N ILE A 340 4.84 4.51 -7.35
CA ILE A 340 4.34 3.67 -6.25
C ILE A 340 2.80 3.69 -6.21
N THR A 341 2.19 4.88 -6.27
CA THR A 341 0.73 5.03 -6.24
C THR A 341 0.08 4.46 -7.49
N TRP A 342 0.68 4.66 -8.68
CA TRP A 342 0.13 4.16 -9.93
C TRP A 342 0.26 2.64 -10.07
N GLN A 343 1.38 2.07 -9.63
CA GLN A 343 1.59 0.62 -9.58
C GLN A 343 0.62 -0.04 -8.60
N ALA A 344 0.33 0.57 -7.46
CA ALA A 344 -0.67 0.09 -6.52
C ALA A 344 -2.09 0.02 -7.14
N MET A 345 -2.38 0.88 -8.13
CA MET A 345 -3.63 0.88 -8.90
C MET A 345 -3.63 -0.17 -10.03
N GLY A 346 -2.50 -0.85 -10.28
CA GLY A 346 -2.32 -1.80 -11.37
C GLY A 346 -1.76 -1.19 -12.67
N GLY A 347 -1.37 0.09 -12.64
CA GLY A 347 -0.81 0.79 -13.78
C GLY A 347 0.70 0.59 -13.93
N LYS A 348 1.21 0.79 -15.15
CA LYS A 348 2.66 0.83 -15.42
C LYS A 348 3.16 2.27 -15.36
N PHE A 349 4.36 2.46 -14.84
CA PHE A 349 5.03 3.76 -14.87
C PHE A 349 6.33 3.57 -15.64
N GLU A 350 6.48 4.29 -16.75
CA GLU A 350 7.73 4.29 -17.50
C GLU A 350 8.69 5.26 -16.80
N GLU A 351 9.88 4.81 -16.45
CA GLU A 351 10.90 5.71 -15.90
C GLU A 351 11.20 6.79 -16.94
N MET A 352 10.67 7.98 -16.70
CA MET A 352 10.94 9.13 -17.52
C MET A 352 12.42 9.47 -17.40
N PRO A 353 13.15 9.75 -18.50
CA PRO A 353 14.40 10.48 -18.40
C PRO A 353 14.11 11.77 -17.63
N LEU A 354 14.81 11.98 -16.49
CA LEU A 354 14.66 13.14 -15.61
C LEU A 354 14.41 14.42 -16.44
N PRO A 355 13.42 15.27 -16.09
CA PRO A 355 13.11 16.49 -16.84
C PRO A 355 14.40 17.24 -17.20
N HIS A 356 14.60 17.63 -18.47
CA HIS A 356 15.87 18.25 -18.89
C HIS A 356 16.19 19.52 -18.08
N GLU A 357 15.15 20.26 -17.66
CA GLU A 357 15.29 21.48 -16.88
C GLU A 357 15.58 21.20 -15.40
N VAL A 358 16.70 21.73 -14.91
CA VAL A 358 17.23 21.46 -13.56
C VAL A 358 16.26 21.81 -12.43
N HIS A 359 15.44 22.85 -12.58
CA HIS A 359 14.46 23.26 -11.57
C HIS A 359 13.30 22.26 -11.46
N LEU A 360 12.91 21.59 -12.55
CA LEU A 360 11.92 20.51 -12.51
C LEU A 360 12.51 19.24 -11.88
N LYS A 361 13.79 18.95 -12.11
CA LYS A 361 14.51 17.88 -11.38
C LYS A 361 14.51 18.18 -9.88
N LEU A 362 14.79 19.42 -9.48
CA LEU A 362 14.75 19.85 -8.08
C LEU A 362 13.38 19.59 -7.45
N ALA A 363 12.30 20.04 -8.08
CA ALA A 363 10.94 19.82 -7.59
C ALA A 363 10.58 18.33 -7.47
N TYR A 364 11.01 17.51 -8.43
CA TYR A 364 10.80 16.07 -8.42
C TYR A 364 11.58 15.40 -7.27
N PHE A 365 12.88 15.63 -7.20
CA PHE A 365 13.75 15.03 -6.20
C PHE A 365 13.31 15.44 -4.79
N ALA A 366 13.04 16.73 -4.56
CA ALA A 366 12.57 17.21 -3.28
C ALA A 366 11.22 16.59 -2.89
N SER A 367 10.31 16.38 -3.85
CA SER A 367 9.05 15.66 -3.60
C SER A 367 9.30 14.24 -3.11
N VAL A 368 10.13 13.46 -3.82
CA VAL A 368 10.46 12.07 -3.45
C VAL A 368 11.19 12.00 -2.12
N GLU A 369 12.10 12.94 -1.86
CA GLU A 369 12.85 12.96 -0.61
C GLU A 369 11.98 13.37 0.57
N ALA A 370 11.09 14.36 0.39
CA ALA A 370 10.17 14.78 1.43
C ALA A 370 9.18 13.69 1.80
N ALA A 371 8.74 12.92 0.81
CA ALA A 371 7.84 11.79 0.93
C ALA A 371 8.31 10.71 1.91
N LYS A 372 9.62 10.56 2.11
CA LYS A 372 10.18 9.56 3.02
C LYS A 372 9.81 9.78 4.50
N GLY A 373 9.31 10.97 4.86
CA GLY A 373 8.90 11.26 6.23
C GLY A 373 10.04 11.19 7.26
N LEU A 374 11.29 11.36 6.82
CA LEU A 374 12.48 11.10 7.64
C LEU A 374 12.51 12.03 8.84
N ARG A 375 12.82 11.46 10.01
CA ARG A 375 12.93 12.18 11.27
C ARG A 375 14.38 12.29 11.69
N TRP A 376 14.77 13.47 12.17
CA TRP A 376 16.05 13.61 12.84
C TRP A 376 15.89 13.29 14.32
N ASN A 377 16.47 12.17 14.76
CA ASN A 377 16.45 11.70 16.14
C ASN A 377 17.86 11.43 16.70
N GLY A 378 18.89 11.99 16.06
CA GLY A 378 20.29 11.88 16.47
C GLY A 378 21.24 11.69 15.28
N ALA A 379 22.53 11.57 15.57
CA ALA A 379 23.59 11.45 14.57
C ALA A 379 23.46 10.19 13.68
N ASN A 380 22.77 9.15 14.16
CA ASN A 380 22.54 7.92 13.40
C ASN A 380 21.22 7.93 12.62
N SER A 381 20.47 9.03 12.67
CA SER A 381 19.21 9.16 11.92
C SER A 381 19.49 9.26 10.43
N GLU A 382 18.63 8.68 9.59
CA GLU A 382 18.78 8.81 8.13
C GLU A 382 18.75 10.29 7.69
N ALA A 383 18.00 11.14 8.42
CA ALA A 383 17.95 12.58 8.16
C ALA A 383 19.29 13.30 8.42
N GLU A 384 20.25 12.70 9.15
CA GLU A 384 21.57 13.29 9.36
C GLU A 384 22.32 13.50 8.04
N LYS A 385 22.01 12.74 6.98
CA LYS A 385 22.60 12.92 5.64
C LYS A 385 22.44 14.34 5.08
N TYR A 386 21.44 15.10 5.54
CA TYR A 386 21.23 16.49 5.11
C TYR A 386 22.22 17.45 5.80
N LEU A 387 22.48 17.23 7.08
CA LEU A 387 23.36 18.10 7.89
C LEU A 387 24.82 17.69 7.77
N GLN A 388 25.10 16.39 7.59
CA GLN A 388 26.45 15.81 7.62
C GLN A 388 27.46 16.56 6.73
N PRO A 389 27.13 16.95 5.47
CA PRO A 389 28.06 17.71 4.63
C PRO A 389 28.39 19.12 5.17
N LEU A 390 27.52 19.69 6.00
CA LEU A 390 27.62 21.05 6.53
C LEU A 390 28.16 21.09 7.96
N ARG A 391 28.24 19.95 8.66
CA ARG A 391 28.68 19.90 10.07
C ARG A 391 30.07 20.50 10.27
N GLN A 392 31.02 20.20 9.38
CA GLN A 392 32.40 20.67 9.53
C GLN A 392 32.48 22.20 9.50
N ILE A 393 31.86 22.85 8.50
CA ILE A 393 31.84 24.31 8.41
C ILE A 393 31.05 24.94 9.57
N MET A 394 29.99 24.28 10.06
CA MET A 394 29.23 24.77 11.21
C MET A 394 30.06 24.74 12.50
N ILE A 395 30.95 23.75 12.67
CA ILE A 395 31.89 23.68 13.79
C ILE A 395 32.95 24.78 13.68
N GLU A 396 33.51 24.99 12.48
CA GLU A 396 34.53 26.02 12.23
C GLU A 396 34.01 27.44 12.48
N LEU A 397 32.75 27.70 12.15
CA LEU A 397 32.07 28.96 12.44
C LEU A 397 31.64 29.10 13.91
N GLY A 398 31.81 28.06 14.73
CA GLY A 398 31.41 28.06 16.14
C GLY A 398 29.89 28.00 16.37
N HIS A 399 29.10 27.65 15.35
CA HIS A 399 27.64 27.56 15.47
C HIS A 399 27.17 26.34 16.26
N ILE A 400 27.98 25.28 16.25
CA ILE A 400 27.76 24.05 17.01
C ILE A 400 29.08 23.58 17.63
N GLY A 401 28.99 22.78 18.71
CA GLY A 401 30.14 22.07 19.26
C GLY A 401 30.55 20.85 18.44
N ARG A 402 31.60 20.13 18.87
CA ARG A 402 32.08 18.90 18.22
C ARG A 402 31.14 17.69 18.37
N ILE A 403 30.14 17.79 19.26
CA ILE A 403 29.11 16.77 19.45
C ILE A 403 27.90 17.15 18.60
N PRO A 404 27.36 16.24 17.76
CA PRO A 404 26.18 16.55 16.96
C PRO A 404 24.98 16.93 17.84
N VAL A 405 24.60 18.20 17.76
CA VAL A 405 23.41 18.74 18.44
C VAL A 405 22.28 18.93 17.44
N HIS A 406 21.05 18.96 17.95
CA HIS A 406 19.87 19.32 17.18
C HIS A 406 20.07 20.69 16.53
N TYR A 407 19.81 20.78 15.23
CA TYR A 407 19.88 22.00 14.44
C TYR A 407 18.68 22.03 13.50
N GLU A 408 18.06 23.20 13.33
CA GLU A 408 16.96 23.40 12.40
C GLU A 408 17.43 23.07 10.97
N TRP A 409 16.93 21.97 10.39
CA TRP A 409 17.55 21.36 9.21
C TRP A 409 16.77 21.54 7.90
N CYS A 410 15.77 22.43 7.89
CA CYS A 410 14.99 22.73 6.68
C CYS A 410 15.87 23.22 5.51
N ALA A 411 16.81 24.13 5.76
CA ALA A 411 17.73 24.62 4.73
C ALA A 411 18.81 23.61 4.34
N ALA A 412 19.22 22.74 5.26
CA ALA A 412 20.11 21.62 4.96
C ALA A 412 19.42 20.61 4.01
N PHE A 413 18.13 20.33 4.22
CA PHE A 413 17.32 19.52 3.30
C PHE A 413 17.24 20.14 1.89
N VAL A 414 16.98 21.45 1.78
CA VAL A 414 16.93 22.13 0.47
C VAL A 414 18.31 22.13 -0.21
N THR A 415 19.39 22.33 0.57
CA THR A 415 20.79 22.24 0.08
C THR A 415 21.09 20.87 -0.48
N TYR A 416 20.74 19.81 0.26
CA TYR A 416 20.87 18.44 -0.21
C TYR A 416 20.11 18.23 -1.52
N CYS A 417 18.82 18.60 -1.58
CA CYS A 417 18.00 18.42 -2.78
C CYS A 417 18.59 19.13 -4.01
N CYS A 418 19.10 20.35 -3.85
CA CYS A 418 19.76 21.09 -4.92
C CYS A 418 21.01 20.38 -5.43
N ARG A 419 21.90 19.95 -4.53
CA ARG A 419 23.14 19.24 -4.89
C ARG A 419 22.87 17.92 -5.61
N GLN A 420 21.85 17.18 -5.18
CA GLN A 420 21.49 15.89 -5.81
C GLN A 420 21.02 16.03 -7.25
N VAL A 421 20.52 17.20 -7.65
CA VAL A 421 20.09 17.46 -9.04
C VAL A 421 21.11 18.27 -9.84
N GLY A 422 22.32 18.46 -9.31
CA GLY A 422 23.42 19.14 -9.98
C GLY A 422 23.40 20.67 -9.87
N ILE A 423 22.62 21.25 -8.95
CA ILE A 423 22.68 22.68 -8.64
C ILE A 423 23.85 22.91 -7.66
N ASP A 424 24.82 23.70 -8.09
CA ASP A 424 25.99 24.03 -7.27
C ASP A 424 25.63 25.05 -6.17
N ILE A 425 25.44 24.51 -4.95
CA ILE A 425 25.18 25.29 -3.74
C ILE A 425 26.44 25.26 -2.88
N PRO A 426 27.04 26.40 -2.52
CA PRO A 426 28.24 26.43 -1.67
C PRO A 426 27.91 25.96 -0.25
N ASP A 427 28.92 25.57 0.54
CA ASP A 427 28.67 25.27 1.96
C ASP A 427 28.33 26.53 2.77
N LYS A 428 28.83 27.69 2.35
CA LYS A 428 28.63 29.01 2.97
C LYS A 428 28.69 30.11 1.89
N PRO A 429 27.84 31.16 1.93
CA PRO A 429 27.96 32.30 1.04
C PRO A 429 29.21 33.13 1.32
N GLN A 430 29.83 33.69 0.28
CA GLN A 430 30.94 34.62 0.46
C GLN A 430 30.45 35.90 1.14
N GLY A 431 31.09 36.30 2.24
CA GLY A 431 30.72 37.48 3.01
C GLY A 431 29.55 37.28 4.00
N PHE A 432 29.11 36.04 4.22
CA PHE A 432 28.13 35.69 5.25
C PHE A 432 28.65 34.57 6.14
N ASP A 433 28.67 34.77 7.45
CA ASP A 433 29.28 33.82 8.40
C ASP A 433 28.29 32.78 8.89
N ALA A 434 27.61 32.12 7.96
CA ALA A 434 26.77 30.96 8.25
C ALA A 434 26.69 30.01 7.07
N SER A 435 26.64 28.71 7.37
CA SER A 435 26.47 27.67 6.36
C SER A 435 25.10 27.76 5.65
N MET A 436 24.96 27.08 4.51
CA MET A 436 23.68 26.91 3.81
C MET A 436 22.68 26.00 4.56
N ALA A 437 23.01 25.54 5.77
CA ALA A 437 22.04 24.96 6.71
C ALA A 437 21.15 26.03 7.37
N LEU A 438 21.44 27.32 7.19
CA LEU A 438 20.65 28.44 7.72
C LEU A 438 19.83 29.11 6.61
N VAL A 439 18.56 29.39 6.86
CA VAL A 439 17.66 30.04 5.88
C VAL A 439 18.15 31.45 5.49
N ALA A 440 18.72 32.22 6.43
CA ALA A 440 19.26 33.54 6.12
C ALA A 440 20.42 33.49 5.11
N SER A 441 21.22 32.42 5.13
CA SER A 441 22.30 32.21 4.14
C SER A 441 21.73 32.06 2.73
N TRP A 442 20.59 31.39 2.58
CA TRP A 442 19.89 31.23 1.31
C TRP A 442 19.39 32.55 0.74
N GLU A 443 18.74 33.39 1.57
CA GLU A 443 18.31 34.71 1.13
C GLU A 443 19.51 35.56 0.70
N TYR A 444 20.55 35.63 1.53
CA TYR A 444 21.74 36.41 1.25
C TYR A 444 22.42 35.98 -0.06
N TRP A 445 22.65 34.67 -0.22
CA TRP A 445 23.22 34.10 -1.44
C TRP A 445 22.34 34.34 -2.67
N ALA A 446 21.02 34.14 -2.57
CA ALA A 446 20.10 34.35 -3.68
C ALA A 446 20.05 35.81 -4.12
N LYS A 447 20.13 36.78 -3.19
CA LYS A 447 20.25 38.20 -3.51
C LYS A 447 21.55 38.50 -4.25
N GLN A 448 22.69 37.98 -3.79
CA GLN A 448 23.98 38.15 -4.48
C GLN A 448 23.97 37.59 -5.90
N LYS A 449 23.27 36.47 -6.13
CA LYS A 449 23.15 35.83 -7.45
C LYS A 449 22.04 36.41 -8.34
N GLY A 450 21.21 37.32 -7.83
CA GLY A 450 20.05 37.85 -8.57
C GLY A 450 18.91 36.84 -8.76
N TYR A 451 18.84 35.82 -7.91
CA TYR A 451 17.78 34.80 -7.92
C TYR A 451 16.62 35.14 -6.98
N TRP A 452 16.76 36.17 -6.16
CA TRP A 452 15.79 36.56 -5.15
C TRP A 452 14.63 37.40 -5.71
N TYR A 453 13.41 36.98 -5.41
CA TYR A 453 12.18 37.70 -5.67
C TYR A 453 11.46 37.96 -4.32
N PRO A 454 11.29 39.23 -3.91
CA PRO A 454 10.56 39.56 -2.68
C PRO A 454 9.10 39.06 -2.72
N ALA A 455 8.52 38.83 -1.54
CA ALA A 455 7.11 38.47 -1.40
C ALA A 455 6.19 39.34 -2.29
N GLY A 456 5.24 38.70 -2.98
CA GLY A 456 4.25 39.37 -3.83
C GLY A 456 4.76 39.86 -5.19
N THR A 457 6.07 39.93 -5.44
CA THR A 457 6.62 40.44 -6.72
C THR A 457 6.53 39.44 -7.86
N THR A 458 6.43 38.15 -7.56
CA THR A 458 6.23 37.10 -8.56
C THR A 458 5.36 35.99 -7.99
N ARG A 459 4.83 35.15 -8.87
CA ARG A 459 4.11 33.93 -8.47
C ARG A 459 5.08 32.75 -8.41
N PRO A 460 4.89 31.82 -7.46
CA PRO A 460 5.69 30.60 -7.41
C PRO A 460 5.56 29.78 -8.69
N ARG A 461 6.64 29.13 -9.06
CA ARG A 461 6.71 28.13 -10.11
C ARG A 461 7.26 26.86 -9.52
N ARG A 462 6.88 25.73 -10.11
CA ARG A 462 7.46 24.45 -9.74
C ARG A 462 8.99 24.52 -9.88
N GLY A 463 9.70 24.07 -8.85
CA GLY A 463 11.17 24.13 -8.80
C GLY A 463 11.72 25.41 -8.19
N ASP A 464 10.88 26.43 -7.95
CA ASP A 464 11.28 27.54 -7.10
C ASP A 464 11.53 27.04 -5.67
N ILE A 465 12.37 27.77 -4.96
CA ILE A 465 12.55 27.60 -3.52
C ILE A 465 11.82 28.77 -2.84
N VAL A 466 11.08 28.49 -1.77
CA VAL A 466 10.31 29.50 -1.03
C VAL A 466 10.80 29.58 0.41
N THR A 467 10.90 30.80 0.92
CA THR A 467 11.20 31.06 2.33
C THR A 467 9.96 31.59 3.04
N PHE A 468 9.78 31.21 4.30
CA PHE A 468 8.62 31.58 5.12
C PHE A 468 9.00 32.35 6.38
N ASP A 469 8.06 33.18 6.84
CA ASP A 469 8.09 33.86 8.13
C ASP A 469 6.82 33.52 8.91
N TRP A 470 6.95 32.65 9.91
CA TRP A 470 5.83 32.17 10.73
C TRP A 470 5.48 33.11 11.90
N GLY A 471 6.32 34.11 12.21
CA GLY A 471 6.27 34.84 13.49
C GLY A 471 5.63 36.22 13.43
N GLY A 472 5.27 36.72 12.25
CA GLY A 472 4.76 38.08 12.08
C GLY A 472 5.78 39.18 12.42
N ILE A 473 7.04 38.82 12.70
CA ILE A 473 8.15 39.75 12.90
C ILE A 473 8.91 39.79 11.58
N ALA A 474 8.56 40.79 10.76
CA ALA A 474 9.14 40.99 9.44
C ALA A 474 10.68 40.86 9.45
N GLY A 475 11.20 39.93 8.64
CA GLY A 475 12.63 39.74 8.42
C GLY A 475 13.27 38.54 9.12
N ARG A 476 12.51 37.74 9.88
CA ARG A 476 12.99 36.44 10.38
C ARG A 476 12.54 35.31 9.46
N PHE A 477 13.38 34.95 8.51
CA PHE A 477 13.18 33.77 7.65
C PHE A 477 13.37 32.50 8.48
N ASN A 478 12.27 31.87 8.88
CA ASN A 478 12.29 30.78 9.85
C ASN A 478 12.20 29.40 9.18
N HIS A 479 11.85 29.34 7.90
CA HIS A 479 11.72 28.07 7.19
C HIS A 479 11.90 28.22 5.68
N ILE A 480 12.22 27.11 5.01
CA ILE A 480 12.45 27.06 3.57
C ILE A 480 11.97 25.72 3.00
N GLY A 481 11.48 25.74 1.76
CA GLY A 481 11.02 24.54 1.06
C GLY A 481 11.12 24.69 -0.45
N VAL A 482 10.94 23.57 -1.16
CA VAL A 482 10.92 23.52 -2.63
C VAL A 482 9.47 23.48 -3.11
N VAL A 483 9.11 24.33 -4.06
CA VAL A 483 7.79 24.37 -4.68
C VAL A 483 7.60 23.15 -5.57
N ARG A 484 6.61 22.33 -5.23
CA ARG A 484 6.20 21.14 -5.99
C ARG A 484 5.16 21.48 -7.05
N GLY A 485 4.35 22.50 -6.78
CA GLY A 485 3.29 22.94 -7.67
C GLY A 485 2.60 24.21 -7.17
N TYR A 486 2.08 25.00 -8.11
CA TYR A 486 1.28 26.19 -7.84
C TYR A 486 0.30 26.39 -9.00
N GLN A 487 -1.00 26.46 -8.73
CA GLN A 487 -2.00 26.82 -9.73
C GLN A 487 -2.17 28.34 -9.75
N PRO A 488 -2.11 28.98 -10.93
CA PRO A 488 -2.42 30.39 -11.09
C PRO A 488 -3.78 30.75 -10.47
N GLY A 489 -3.78 31.76 -9.59
CA GLY A 489 -4.99 32.22 -8.90
C GLY A 489 -5.25 31.56 -7.55
N SER A 490 -4.58 30.45 -7.22
CA SER A 490 -4.67 29.85 -5.89
C SER A 490 -4.02 30.76 -4.83
N SER A 491 -4.59 30.76 -3.62
CA SER A 491 -4.00 31.35 -2.42
C SER A 491 -3.02 30.41 -1.72
N VAL A 492 -2.83 29.19 -2.23
CA VAL A 492 -2.02 28.12 -1.63
C VAL A 492 -0.94 27.65 -2.60
N VAL A 493 0.24 27.32 -2.07
CA VAL A 493 1.36 26.69 -2.77
C VAL A 493 1.64 25.30 -2.18
N GLN A 494 2.03 24.36 -3.05
CA GLN A 494 2.45 23.02 -2.64
C GLN A 494 3.97 22.96 -2.52
N THR A 495 4.47 22.43 -1.40
CA THR A 495 5.91 22.43 -1.08
C THR A 495 6.40 21.11 -0.53
N ALA A 496 7.67 20.82 -0.78
CA ALA A 496 8.47 19.77 -0.16
C ALA A 496 9.41 20.42 0.84
N GLU A 497 9.31 20.02 2.10
CA GLU A 497 9.95 20.70 3.22
C GLU A 497 10.68 19.68 4.12
N GLY A 498 11.82 20.09 4.67
CA GLY A 498 12.52 19.40 5.75
C GLY A 498 12.23 20.08 7.09
N ASN A 499 12.40 19.36 8.19
CA ASN A 499 12.12 19.83 9.55
C ASN A 499 10.73 20.46 9.78
N VAL A 500 9.70 19.91 9.13
CA VAL A 500 8.31 20.29 9.38
C VAL A 500 7.91 19.85 10.79
N ASP A 501 7.23 20.74 11.51
CA ASP A 501 6.82 20.58 12.91
C ASP A 501 8.01 20.20 13.83
N ASN A 502 9.22 20.64 13.47
CA ASN A 502 10.52 20.31 14.08
C ASN A 502 10.81 18.81 14.19
N ARG A 503 10.25 18.00 13.27
CA ARG A 503 10.23 16.54 13.42
C ARG A 503 10.62 15.79 12.17
N ARG A 504 10.16 16.19 10.99
CA ARG A 504 10.23 15.32 9.80
C ARG A 504 10.33 16.06 8.48
N THR A 505 10.72 15.35 7.43
CA THR A 505 10.41 15.78 6.07
C THR A 505 8.92 15.58 5.79
N ALA A 506 8.30 16.45 5.02
CA ALA A 506 6.90 16.30 4.63
C ALA A 506 6.56 17.16 3.41
N HIS A 507 5.43 16.84 2.79
CA HIS A 507 4.75 17.75 1.88
C HIS A 507 3.80 18.67 2.64
N LYS A 508 3.68 19.91 2.18
CA LYS A 508 2.79 20.90 2.80
C LYS A 508 2.09 21.78 1.76
N SER A 509 0.80 22.00 2.01
CA SER A 509 0.02 23.11 1.47
C SER A 509 0.26 24.33 2.34
N ARG A 510 0.83 25.41 1.78
CA ARG A 510 1.13 26.65 2.51
C ARG A 510 0.39 27.83 1.89
N SER A 511 -0.14 28.73 2.72
CA SER A 511 -0.70 29.98 2.22
C SER A 511 0.39 30.82 1.56
N LEU A 512 0.09 31.40 0.38
CA LEU A 512 0.97 32.36 -0.29
C LEU A 512 1.29 33.57 0.59
N SER A 513 0.37 33.94 1.49
CA SER A 513 0.58 35.08 2.40
C SER A 513 1.72 34.85 3.40
N LEU A 514 2.17 33.61 3.57
CA LEU A 514 3.24 33.24 4.49
C LEU A 514 4.62 33.22 3.80
N ILE A 515 4.66 33.36 2.48
CA ILE A 515 5.90 33.39 1.71
C ILE A 515 6.54 34.78 1.86
N SER A 516 7.75 34.81 2.41
CA SER A 516 8.57 36.02 2.55
C SER A 516 9.40 36.32 1.29
N GLY A 517 9.67 35.29 0.49
CA GLY A 517 10.40 35.43 -0.76
C GLY A 517 10.49 34.13 -1.54
N ILE A 518 10.80 34.27 -2.82
CA ILE A 518 10.97 33.19 -3.80
C ILE A 518 12.39 33.27 -4.33
N ILE A 519 13.09 32.14 -4.34
CA ILE A 519 14.41 31.95 -4.93
C ILE A 519 14.21 31.13 -6.20
N ARG A 520 14.51 31.73 -7.35
CA ARG A 520 14.44 31.07 -8.66
C ARG A 520 15.83 30.97 -9.27
N ILE A 521 16.43 29.80 -9.11
CA ILE A 521 17.74 29.46 -9.67
C ILE A 521 17.58 29.28 -11.18
N ARG A 522 18.51 29.86 -11.96
CA ARG A 522 18.48 29.87 -13.43
C ARG A 522 19.48 28.91 -14.02
#